data_AF-A0A8H7ZJD1-F1
#
_entry.id   AF-A0A8H7ZJD1-F1
#
_cell.length_a   1.000
_cell.length_b   1.000
_cell.length_c   1.000
_cell.angle_alpha   90.00
_cell.angle_beta   90.00
_cell.angle_gamma   90.00
#
_symmetry.space_group_name_H-M   'P 1'
#
loop_
_entity.id
_entity.type
_entity.pdbx_description
1 polymer ?
#
loop_
_entity_poly.entity_id
_entity_poly.type
_entity_poly.pdbx_seq_one_letter_code
_entity_poly.pdbx_strand_id
1 'polypeptide(L)'
;MAETNQEQLNTYKAVSIITLILSIYGGLKYSGVPEKHYTPYSSSDILLVIYWGILYLWQILYTVQTFFPDDYRLSIVQLIGWHFPIFNVLHYVWAELFTSGHYFWSEIIIIINLFNILALYFTHKTFTLRPVSNWLLIHAPLVALPFSWLLYALFWNGAVWLHIHKTWGRILANIFIWDFLLVPGLLLIIFNDWAIGLSTSYLVFALAFGQLATKVFALQWIFAFVIAGILTVWSFGSMIVGGVRQASGESAPLLVVEEERVGGN
;
A
#
# COMPACT_ATOMS: atom_id res chain seq x y z
N MET A 1 2.86 26.53 -24.03
CA MET A 1 3.56 25.40 -23.36
C MET A 1 3.47 25.51 -21.84
N ALA A 2 3.73 26.68 -21.23
CA ALA A 2 3.55 26.88 -19.78
C ALA A 2 2.07 26.80 -19.30
N GLU A 3 1.12 27.38 -20.05
CA GLU A 3 -0.32 27.31 -19.71
C GLU A 3 -0.87 25.88 -19.69
N THR A 4 -0.47 25.05 -20.66
CA THR A 4 -0.89 23.64 -20.77
C THR A 4 -0.45 22.81 -19.55
N ASN A 5 0.75 23.06 -19.03
CA ASN A 5 1.27 22.36 -17.85
C ASN A 5 0.54 22.77 -16.56
N GLN A 6 0.11 24.03 -16.46
CA GLN A 6 -0.65 24.53 -15.32
C GLN A 6 -2.08 23.98 -15.30
N GLU A 7 -2.74 23.93 -16.45
CA GLU A 7 -4.08 23.35 -16.59
C GLU A 7 -4.09 21.86 -16.24
N GLN A 8 -3.10 21.10 -16.72
CA GLN A 8 -2.91 19.69 -16.37
C GLN A 8 -2.72 19.50 -14.86
N LEU A 9 -1.90 20.34 -14.22
CA LEU A 9 -1.68 20.28 -12.78
C LEU A 9 -2.96 20.59 -11.99
N ASN A 10 -3.73 21.59 -12.41
CA ASN A 10 -5.00 21.94 -11.79
C ASN A 10 -6.03 20.81 -11.92
N THR A 11 -6.09 20.18 -13.10
CA THR A 11 -6.93 19.02 -13.37
C THR A 11 -6.54 17.86 -12.46
N TYR A 12 -5.25 17.55 -12.39
CA TYR A 12 -4.72 16.50 -11.53
C TYR A 12 -5.07 16.74 -10.05
N LYS A 13 -4.93 17.97 -9.54
CA LYS A 13 -5.31 18.34 -8.17
C LYS A 13 -6.80 18.10 -7.90
N ALA A 14 -7.66 18.58 -8.79
CA ALA A 14 -9.11 18.41 -8.66
C ALA A 14 -9.51 16.92 -8.67
N VAL A 15 -8.99 16.16 -9.64
CA VAL A 15 -9.26 14.72 -9.76
C VAL A 15 -8.73 13.97 -8.54
N SER A 16 -7.54 14.31 -8.03
CA SER A 16 -6.97 13.67 -6.83
C SER A 16 -7.84 13.89 -5.60
N ILE A 17 -8.37 15.10 -5.39
CA ILE A 17 -9.28 15.40 -4.28
C ILE A 17 -10.58 14.61 -4.42
N ILE A 18 -11.22 14.65 -5.58
CA ILE A 18 -12.51 13.99 -5.82
C ILE A 18 -12.38 12.48 -5.61
N THR A 19 -11.34 11.88 -6.20
CA THR A 19 -11.12 10.44 -6.10
C THR A 19 -10.75 10.03 -4.67
N LEU A 20 -9.96 10.82 -3.94
CA LEU A 20 -9.67 10.56 -2.52
C LEU A 20 -10.94 10.57 -1.67
N ILE A 21 -11.84 11.54 -1.86
CA ILE A 21 -13.14 11.59 -1.16
C ILE A 21 -13.97 10.34 -1.48
N LEU A 22 -14.02 9.93 -2.75
CA LEU A 22 -14.71 8.70 -3.16
C LEU A 22 -14.11 7.44 -2.49
N SER A 23 -12.77 7.35 -2.44
CA SER A 23 -12.06 6.25 -1.79
C SER A 23 -12.38 6.16 -0.29
N ILE A 24 -12.36 7.31 0.40
CA ILE A 24 -12.74 7.40 1.83
C ILE A 24 -14.19 6.97 2.03
N TYR A 25 -15.11 7.47 1.22
CA TYR A 25 -16.52 7.09 1.27
C TYR A 25 -16.70 5.57 1.08
N GLY A 26 -16.02 4.98 0.10
CA GLY A 26 -16.02 3.53 -0.12
C GLY A 26 -15.49 2.75 1.09
N GLY A 27 -14.37 3.19 1.68
CA GLY A 27 -13.80 2.56 2.88
C GLY A 27 -14.73 2.63 4.11
N LEU A 28 -15.41 3.76 4.31
CA LEU A 28 -16.41 3.91 5.37
C LEU A 28 -17.63 3.03 5.14
N LYS A 29 -18.13 2.95 3.90
CA LYS A 29 -19.24 2.07 3.53
C LYS A 29 -18.90 0.61 3.79
N TYR A 30 -17.70 0.16 3.38
CA TYR A 30 -17.20 -1.19 3.67
C TYR A 30 -17.15 -1.48 5.17
N SER A 31 -16.63 -0.54 5.96
CA SER A 31 -16.53 -0.69 7.42
C SER A 31 -17.89 -0.77 8.12
N GLY A 32 -18.95 -0.29 7.47
CA GLY A 32 -20.33 -0.32 7.98
C GLY A 32 -21.11 -1.62 7.67
N VAL A 33 -20.53 -2.59 6.98
CA VAL A 33 -21.22 -3.85 6.65
C VAL A 33 -21.39 -4.72 7.91
N PRO A 34 -22.63 -5.08 8.31
CA PRO A 34 -22.87 -5.84 9.55
C PRO A 34 -22.42 -7.30 9.50
N GLU A 35 -22.36 -7.89 8.29
CA GLU A 35 -22.00 -9.29 8.12
C GLU A 35 -20.49 -9.50 8.19
N LYS A 36 -20.04 -10.15 9.27
CA LYS A 36 -18.66 -10.61 9.39
C LYS A 36 -18.50 -11.96 8.70
N HIS A 37 -17.90 -11.94 7.51
CA HIS A 37 -17.39 -13.15 6.89
C HIS A 37 -16.18 -13.67 7.70
N TYR A 38 -16.37 -14.67 8.56
CA TYR A 38 -15.25 -15.26 9.29
C TYR A 38 -14.42 -16.12 8.33
N THR A 39 -13.24 -15.64 7.99
CA THR A 39 -12.26 -16.34 7.16
C THR A 39 -10.93 -16.46 7.91
N PRO A 40 -9.99 -17.28 7.44
CA PRO A 40 -8.63 -17.34 7.99
C PRO A 40 -7.89 -15.99 7.94
N TYR A 41 -8.37 -15.02 7.17
CA TYR A 41 -7.73 -13.72 7.05
C TYR A 41 -8.53 -12.61 7.73
N SER A 42 -9.56 -12.92 8.53
CA SER A 42 -10.28 -11.90 9.30
C SER A 42 -9.35 -11.20 10.30
N SER A 43 -9.29 -9.88 10.24
CA SER A 43 -8.56 -9.02 11.18
C SER A 43 -9.43 -8.45 12.29
N SER A 44 -8.76 -7.82 13.27
CA SER A 44 -9.42 -6.92 14.21
C SER A 44 -9.93 -5.68 13.49
N ASP A 45 -11.23 -5.39 13.61
CA ASP A 45 -11.84 -4.21 12.97
C ASP A 45 -11.22 -2.91 13.49
N ILE A 46 -10.95 -2.81 14.80
CA ILE A 46 -10.37 -1.62 15.42
C ILE A 46 -8.99 -1.33 14.83
N LEU A 47 -8.14 -2.35 14.77
CA LEU A 47 -6.79 -2.18 14.22
C LEU A 47 -6.84 -1.88 12.72
N LEU A 48 -7.77 -2.48 11.98
CA LEU A 48 -7.96 -2.20 10.56
C LEU A 48 -8.44 -0.76 10.30
N VAL A 49 -9.36 -0.24 11.12
CA VAL A 49 -9.82 1.17 11.04
C VAL A 49 -8.66 2.13 11.32
N ILE A 50 -7.78 1.81 12.28
CA ILE A 50 -6.57 2.62 12.54
C ILE A 50 -5.64 2.61 11.31
N TYR A 51 -5.45 1.45 10.66
CA TYR A 51 -4.67 1.37 9.43
C TYR A 51 -5.23 2.30 8.35
N TRP A 52 -6.55 2.24 8.12
CA TRP A 52 -7.23 3.13 7.19
C TRP A 52 -7.09 4.60 7.54
N GLY A 53 -7.22 4.95 8.82
CA GLY A 53 -7.00 6.32 9.30
C GLY A 53 -5.60 6.82 8.96
N ILE A 54 -4.57 5.99 9.18
CA ILE A 54 -3.18 6.32 8.83
C ILE A 54 -3.01 6.45 7.31
N LEU A 55 -3.53 5.50 6.53
CA LEU A 55 -3.49 5.53 5.07
C LEU A 55 -4.09 6.83 4.53
N TYR A 56 -5.33 7.15 4.92
CA TYR A 56 -6.00 8.35 4.42
C TYR A 56 -5.35 9.63 4.94
N LEU A 57 -4.83 9.65 6.18
CA LEU A 57 -4.06 10.80 6.67
C LEU A 57 -2.85 11.07 5.78
N TRP A 58 -2.06 10.04 5.46
CA TRP A 58 -0.90 10.20 4.57
C TRP A 58 -1.31 10.59 3.15
N GLN A 59 -2.43 10.08 2.63
CA GLN A 59 -2.94 10.47 1.31
C GLN A 59 -3.46 11.92 1.26
N ILE A 60 -4.04 12.42 2.36
CA ILE A 60 -4.38 13.83 2.52
C ILE A 60 -3.11 14.67 2.51
N LEU A 61 -2.09 14.29 3.29
CA LEU A 61 -0.80 15.01 3.31
C LEU A 61 -0.13 15.02 1.93
N TYR A 62 -0.15 13.89 1.20
CA TYR A 62 0.29 13.82 -0.19
C TYR A 62 -0.48 14.81 -1.07
N THR A 63 -1.80 14.86 -0.95
CA THR A 63 -2.63 15.77 -1.76
C THR A 63 -2.33 17.23 -1.43
N VAL A 64 -2.19 17.57 -0.14
CA VAL A 64 -1.88 18.93 0.32
C VAL A 64 -0.52 19.41 -0.19
N GLN A 65 0.52 18.57 -0.17
CA GLN A 65 1.84 19.00 -0.66
C GLN A 65 1.84 19.37 -2.15
N THR A 66 0.89 18.85 -2.96
CA THR A 66 0.78 19.23 -4.38
C THR A 66 0.36 20.69 -4.58
N PHE A 67 -0.20 21.34 -3.56
CA PHE A 67 -0.51 22.77 -3.56
C PHE A 67 0.70 23.65 -3.23
N PHE A 68 1.77 23.05 -2.68
CA PHE A 68 3.02 23.72 -2.34
C PHE A 68 4.21 23.00 -3.01
N PRO A 69 4.22 22.84 -4.35
CA PRO A 69 5.28 22.09 -5.02
C PRO A 69 6.56 22.93 -5.14
N ASP A 70 7.69 22.28 -4.93
CA ASP A 70 8.97 22.69 -5.52
C ASP A 70 9.13 22.03 -6.90
N ASP A 71 10.07 22.51 -7.71
CA ASP A 71 10.27 22.02 -9.10
C ASP A 71 10.52 20.50 -9.15
N TYR A 72 11.25 19.98 -8.15
CA TYR A 72 11.53 18.56 -8.04
C TYR A 72 10.25 17.75 -7.76
N ARG A 73 9.43 18.15 -6.78
CA ARG A 73 8.15 17.50 -6.48
C ARG A 73 7.18 17.61 -7.63
N LEU A 74 7.15 18.73 -8.35
CA LEU A 74 6.30 18.90 -9.51
C LEU A 74 6.67 17.88 -10.61
N SER A 75 7.96 17.73 -10.89
CA SER A 75 8.44 16.76 -11.90
C SER A 75 8.05 15.32 -11.54
N ILE A 76 8.12 14.96 -10.26
CA ILE A 76 7.69 13.63 -9.78
C ILE A 76 6.17 13.48 -9.93
N VAL A 77 5.39 14.45 -9.48
CA VAL A 77 3.92 14.40 -9.57
C VAL A 77 3.45 14.28 -11.02
N GLN A 78 4.10 14.95 -11.97
CA GLN A 78 3.79 14.81 -13.39
C GLN A 78 4.09 13.41 -13.93
N LEU A 79 5.16 12.77 -13.45
CA LEU A 79 5.58 11.44 -13.89
C LEU A 79 4.68 10.33 -13.33
N ILE A 80 4.32 10.41 -12.04
CA ILE A 80 3.69 9.29 -11.32
C ILE A 80 2.34 9.59 -10.71
N GLY A 81 1.88 10.84 -10.74
CA GLY A 81 0.71 11.28 -9.99
C GLY A 81 -0.57 10.52 -10.35
N TRP A 82 -0.76 10.18 -11.63
CA TRP A 82 -2.00 9.55 -12.12
C TRP A 82 -2.29 8.17 -11.52
N HIS A 83 -1.28 7.47 -10.99
CA HIS A 83 -1.49 6.23 -10.24
C HIS A 83 -2.33 6.43 -8.98
N PHE A 84 -2.29 7.63 -8.37
CA PHE A 84 -3.02 7.94 -7.14
C PHE A 84 -4.54 8.03 -7.37
N PRO A 85 -5.07 8.84 -8.31
CA PRO A 85 -6.49 8.80 -8.64
C PRO A 85 -6.98 7.43 -9.11
N ILE A 86 -6.19 6.70 -9.90
CA ILE A 86 -6.52 5.34 -10.34
C ILE A 86 -6.69 4.42 -9.14
N PHE A 87 -5.73 4.45 -8.19
CA PHE A 87 -5.82 3.67 -6.97
C PHE A 87 -7.11 3.98 -6.20
N ASN A 88 -7.43 5.27 -6.02
CA ASN A 88 -8.59 5.71 -5.27
C ASN A 88 -9.92 5.29 -5.91
N VAL A 89 -10.04 5.42 -7.24
CA VAL A 89 -11.23 4.97 -7.97
C VAL A 89 -11.39 3.46 -7.88
N LEU A 90 -10.33 2.69 -8.13
CA LEU A 90 -10.38 1.24 -8.05
C LEU A 90 -10.67 0.77 -6.62
N HIS A 91 -10.14 1.46 -5.61
CA HIS A 91 -10.45 1.18 -4.21
C HIS A 91 -11.93 1.43 -3.89
N TYR A 92 -12.50 2.53 -4.36
CA TYR A 92 -13.94 2.79 -4.24
C TYR A 92 -14.78 1.73 -4.94
N VAL A 93 -14.46 1.39 -6.19
CA VAL A 93 -15.18 0.37 -6.97
C VAL A 93 -15.09 -1.00 -6.30
N TRP A 94 -13.93 -1.35 -5.74
CA TRP A 94 -13.78 -2.56 -4.94
C TRP A 94 -14.76 -2.57 -3.76
N ALA A 95 -14.82 -1.49 -2.98
CA ALA A 95 -15.69 -1.41 -1.81
C ALA A 95 -17.17 -1.51 -2.20
N GLU A 96 -17.59 -0.86 -3.30
CA GLU A 96 -18.94 -0.95 -3.85
C GLU A 96 -19.31 -2.38 -4.27
N LEU A 97 -18.43 -3.06 -5.01
CA LEU A 97 -18.66 -4.44 -5.44
C LEU A 97 -18.71 -5.40 -4.25
N PHE A 98 -17.79 -5.26 -3.30
CA PHE A 98 -17.71 -6.11 -2.11
C PHE A 98 -18.95 -5.95 -1.23
N THR A 99 -19.33 -4.71 -0.91
CA THR A 99 -20.54 -4.43 -0.10
C THR A 99 -21.83 -4.86 -0.78
N SER A 100 -21.83 -4.95 -2.11
CA SER A 100 -22.96 -5.46 -2.90
C SER A 100 -22.94 -6.98 -3.10
N GLY A 101 -22.00 -7.71 -2.49
CA GLY A 101 -21.89 -9.18 -2.58
C GLY A 101 -21.23 -9.72 -3.87
N HIS A 102 -20.67 -8.86 -4.72
CA HIS A 102 -20.02 -9.26 -5.98
C HIS A 102 -18.54 -9.60 -5.74
N TYR A 103 -18.25 -10.59 -4.89
CA TYR A 103 -16.90 -10.88 -4.40
C TYR A 103 -15.89 -11.20 -5.51
N PHE A 104 -16.29 -11.97 -6.52
CA PHE A 104 -15.44 -12.28 -7.68
C PHE A 104 -14.99 -11.02 -8.43
N TRP A 105 -15.92 -10.11 -8.73
CA TRP A 105 -15.61 -8.86 -9.42
C TRP A 105 -14.77 -7.93 -8.55
N SER A 106 -15.06 -7.89 -7.25
CA SER A 106 -14.23 -7.12 -6.32
C SER A 106 -12.78 -7.64 -6.28
N GLU A 107 -12.57 -8.95 -6.41
CA GLU A 107 -11.23 -9.56 -6.45
C GLU A 107 -10.46 -9.13 -7.70
N ILE A 108 -11.12 -9.14 -8.87
CA ILE A 108 -10.54 -8.65 -10.13
C ILE A 108 -10.10 -7.19 -9.98
N ILE A 109 -10.90 -6.34 -9.33
CA ILE A 109 -10.55 -4.93 -9.10
C ILE A 109 -9.35 -4.77 -8.18
N ILE A 110 -9.23 -5.58 -7.12
CA ILE A 110 -8.01 -5.62 -6.27
C ILE A 110 -6.79 -5.95 -7.11
N ILE A 111 -6.87 -7.00 -7.94
CA ILE A 111 -5.75 -7.46 -8.78
C ILE A 111 -5.31 -6.35 -9.75
N ILE A 112 -6.26 -5.70 -10.43
CA ILE A 112 -5.97 -4.58 -11.33
C ILE A 112 -5.29 -3.44 -10.56
N ASN A 113 -5.79 -3.11 -9.37
CA ASN A 113 -5.21 -2.05 -8.54
C ASN A 113 -3.82 -2.43 -8.02
N LEU A 114 -3.58 -3.71 -7.71
CA LEU A 114 -2.26 -4.20 -7.32
C LEU A 114 -1.27 -4.02 -8.46
N PHE A 115 -1.64 -4.32 -9.71
CA PHE A 115 -0.80 -4.04 -10.87
C PHE A 115 -0.53 -2.54 -11.07
N ASN A 116 -1.51 -1.67 -10.81
CA ASN A 116 -1.30 -0.22 -10.82
C ASN A 116 -0.20 0.20 -9.82
N ILE A 117 -0.22 -0.34 -8.60
CA ILE A 117 0.80 -0.05 -7.57
C ILE A 117 2.14 -0.73 -7.87
N LEU A 118 2.15 -1.95 -8.41
CA LEU A 118 3.37 -2.64 -8.82
C LEU A 118 4.07 -1.93 -9.97
N ALA A 119 3.33 -1.41 -10.95
CA ALA A 119 3.87 -0.56 -12.01
C ALA A 119 4.52 0.71 -11.40
N LEU A 120 3.83 1.36 -10.46
CA LEU A 120 4.39 2.49 -9.74
C LEU A 120 5.66 2.14 -8.95
N TYR A 121 5.70 0.97 -8.32
CA TYR A 121 6.86 0.50 -7.55
C TYR A 121 8.07 0.20 -8.44
N PHE A 122 7.90 -0.63 -9.48
CA PHE A 122 9.02 -1.17 -10.27
C PHE A 122 9.44 -0.29 -11.43
N THR A 123 8.50 0.35 -12.13
CA THR A 123 8.80 1.19 -13.30
C THR A 123 9.38 2.53 -12.85
N HIS A 124 8.77 3.15 -11.84
CA HIS A 124 9.16 4.48 -11.39
C HIS A 124 10.05 4.47 -10.13
N LYS A 125 10.39 3.28 -9.61
CA LYS A 125 11.36 3.06 -8.52
C LYS A 125 11.15 4.00 -7.32
N THR A 126 9.90 4.21 -6.92
CA THR A 126 9.56 5.19 -5.87
C THR A 126 10.26 4.94 -4.52
N PHE A 127 10.69 3.70 -4.26
CA PHE A 127 11.50 3.34 -3.09
C PHE A 127 12.86 4.06 -3.04
N THR A 128 13.36 4.56 -4.17
CA THR A 128 14.62 5.30 -4.25
C THR A 128 14.44 6.80 -4.03
N LEU A 129 13.21 7.31 -3.86
CA LEU A 129 12.96 8.74 -3.67
C LEU A 129 13.77 9.31 -2.49
N ARG A 130 14.36 10.49 -2.72
CA ARG A 130 15.10 11.25 -1.72
C ARG A 130 14.68 12.72 -1.78
N PRO A 131 14.88 13.48 -0.69
CA PRO A 131 15.21 13.04 0.68
C PRO A 131 14.10 12.17 1.33
N VAL A 132 14.37 11.62 2.52
CA VAL A 132 13.42 10.74 3.26
C VAL A 132 12.05 11.39 3.47
N SER A 133 11.98 12.72 3.58
CA SER A 133 10.71 13.43 3.66
C SER A 133 9.85 13.25 2.40
N ASN A 134 10.44 13.31 1.20
CA ASN A 134 9.71 13.06 -0.04
C ASN A 134 9.34 11.58 -0.18
N TRP A 135 10.20 10.68 0.29
CA TRP A 135 9.88 9.26 0.36
C TRP A 135 8.68 8.99 1.28
N LEU A 136 8.62 9.62 2.46
CA LEU A 136 7.47 9.52 3.35
C LEU A 136 6.21 10.18 2.76
N LEU A 137 6.33 11.36 2.15
CA LEU A 137 5.18 12.11 1.64
C LEU A 137 4.65 11.59 0.30
N ILE A 138 5.45 10.88 -0.49
CA ILE A 138 5.08 10.38 -1.81
C ILE A 138 5.00 8.86 -1.80
N HIS A 139 6.11 8.18 -1.53
CA HIS A 139 6.17 6.72 -1.64
C HIS A 139 5.27 6.02 -0.60
N ALA A 140 5.26 6.47 0.66
CA ALA A 140 4.41 5.82 1.68
C ALA A 140 2.89 5.87 1.35
N PRO A 141 2.28 7.03 1.03
CA PRO A 141 0.85 7.12 0.71
C PRO A 141 0.44 6.55 -0.65
N LEU A 142 1.34 6.53 -1.64
CA LEU A 142 1.01 6.06 -2.99
C LEU A 142 1.34 4.60 -3.20
N VAL A 143 2.31 4.07 -2.47
CA VAL A 143 2.87 2.75 -2.75
C VAL A 143 2.85 1.88 -1.52
N ALA A 144 3.55 2.25 -0.44
CA ALA A 144 3.74 1.31 0.66
C ALA A 144 2.43 0.93 1.38
N LEU A 145 1.64 1.92 1.79
CA LEU A 145 0.36 1.69 2.47
C LEU A 145 -0.69 1.09 1.51
N PRO A 146 -0.86 1.59 0.26
CA PRO A 146 -1.70 0.94 -0.75
C PRO A 146 -1.32 -0.52 -1.04
N PHE A 147 -0.04 -0.82 -1.23
CA PHE A 147 0.46 -2.15 -1.56
C PHE A 147 0.12 -3.15 -0.46
N SER A 148 0.47 -2.83 0.78
CA SER A 148 0.21 -3.69 1.93
C SER A 148 -1.29 -3.95 2.12
N TRP A 149 -2.12 -2.93 1.91
CA TRP A 149 -3.58 -3.09 1.92
C TRP A 149 -4.05 -4.01 0.80
N LEU A 150 -3.62 -3.79 -0.45
CA LEU A 150 -4.08 -4.59 -1.59
C LEU A 150 -3.66 -6.04 -1.48
N LEU A 151 -2.45 -6.32 -1.00
CA LEU A 151 -1.99 -7.68 -0.72
C LEU A 151 -2.87 -8.34 0.34
N TYR A 152 -3.17 -7.63 1.43
CA TYR A 152 -4.07 -8.12 2.47
C TYR A 152 -5.49 -8.36 1.94
N ALA A 153 -6.04 -7.39 1.21
CA ALA A 153 -7.36 -7.43 0.63
C ALA A 153 -7.51 -8.59 -0.35
N LEU A 154 -6.49 -8.91 -1.13
CA LEU A 154 -6.46 -10.05 -2.06
C LEU A 154 -6.74 -11.36 -1.33
N PHE A 155 -5.99 -11.67 -0.27
CA PHE A 155 -6.22 -12.90 0.50
C PHE A 155 -7.54 -12.87 1.27
N TRP A 156 -7.90 -11.71 1.84
CA TRP A 156 -9.15 -11.52 2.57
C TRP A 156 -10.38 -11.76 1.67
N ASN A 157 -10.49 -11.01 0.58
CA ASN A 157 -11.61 -11.07 -0.33
C ASN A 157 -11.65 -12.37 -1.11
N GLY A 158 -10.50 -12.88 -1.57
CA GLY A 158 -10.39 -14.21 -2.16
C GLY A 158 -10.92 -15.31 -1.24
N ALA A 159 -10.65 -15.22 0.07
CA ALA A 159 -11.18 -16.18 1.04
C ALA A 159 -12.70 -16.06 1.25
N VAL A 160 -13.27 -14.84 1.14
CA VAL A 160 -14.72 -14.62 1.16
C VAL A 160 -15.35 -15.21 -0.09
N TRP A 161 -14.82 -14.89 -1.28
CA TRP A 161 -15.31 -15.37 -2.57
C TRP A 161 -15.29 -16.90 -2.68
N LEU A 162 -14.18 -17.53 -2.31
CA LEU A 162 -14.03 -18.99 -2.38
C LEU A 162 -14.68 -19.72 -1.20
N HIS A 163 -15.36 -18.99 -0.31
CA HIS A 163 -16.00 -19.53 0.89
C HIS A 163 -15.06 -20.46 1.68
N ILE A 164 -13.85 -19.97 2.00
CA ILE A 164 -12.81 -20.75 2.68
C ILE A 164 -13.15 -20.91 4.17
N HIS A 165 -13.96 -21.93 4.49
CA HIS A 165 -14.34 -22.26 5.89
C HIS A 165 -14.16 -23.75 6.25
N LYS A 166 -13.85 -24.62 5.27
CA LYS A 166 -13.67 -26.08 5.46
C LYS A 166 -12.19 -26.48 5.58
N THR A 167 -11.92 -27.73 5.97
CA THR A 167 -10.59 -28.28 6.29
C THR A 167 -9.52 -28.00 5.23
N TRP A 168 -9.82 -28.22 3.94
CA TRP A 168 -8.87 -27.94 2.85
C TRP A 168 -8.53 -26.45 2.72
N GLY A 169 -9.52 -25.59 2.88
CA GLY A 169 -9.33 -24.15 2.90
C GLY A 169 -8.40 -23.68 4.02
N ARG A 170 -8.43 -24.36 5.18
CA ARG A 170 -7.51 -24.08 6.31
C ARG A 170 -6.07 -24.44 5.99
N ILE A 171 -5.85 -25.57 5.32
CA ILE A 171 -4.50 -25.99 4.93
C ILE A 171 -3.91 -24.98 3.95
N LEU A 172 -4.67 -24.59 2.93
CA LEU A 172 -4.23 -23.57 1.97
C LEU A 172 -3.97 -22.24 2.67
N ALA A 173 -4.84 -21.79 3.57
CA ALA A 173 -4.63 -20.54 4.30
C ALA A 173 -3.38 -20.53 5.18
N ASN A 174 -3.06 -21.66 5.83
CA ASN A 174 -1.84 -21.81 6.62
C ASN A 174 -0.56 -21.76 5.77
N ILE A 175 -0.63 -22.14 4.48
CA ILE A 175 0.49 -22.06 3.54
C ILE A 175 0.60 -20.63 3.01
N PHE A 176 -0.50 -20.08 2.49
CA PHE A 176 -0.55 -18.78 1.84
C PHE A 176 -0.36 -17.60 2.80
N ILE A 177 -0.59 -17.75 4.11
CA ILE A 177 -0.28 -16.69 5.07
C ILE A 177 1.20 -16.28 5.02
N TRP A 178 2.10 -17.19 4.65
CA TRP A 178 3.53 -16.89 4.56
C TRP A 178 3.88 -15.96 3.38
N ASP A 179 2.97 -15.75 2.42
CA ASP A 179 3.18 -14.74 1.37
C ASP A 179 3.24 -13.33 1.95
N PHE A 180 2.58 -13.09 3.10
CA PHE A 180 2.73 -11.86 3.86
C PHE A 180 4.12 -11.67 4.45
N LEU A 181 4.94 -12.72 4.59
CA LEU A 181 6.36 -12.59 4.92
C LEU A 181 7.22 -12.52 3.67
N LEU A 182 6.99 -13.41 2.71
CA LEU A 182 7.84 -13.57 1.54
C LEU A 182 7.81 -12.33 0.65
N VAL A 183 6.62 -11.85 0.28
CA VAL A 183 6.48 -10.76 -0.69
C VAL A 183 6.96 -9.41 -0.09
N PRO A 184 6.43 -8.94 1.07
CA PRO A 184 6.92 -7.71 1.70
C PRO A 184 8.36 -7.82 2.20
N GLY A 185 8.76 -9.00 2.70
CA GLY A 185 10.12 -9.25 3.17
C GLY A 185 11.15 -9.17 2.05
N LEU A 186 10.82 -9.67 0.85
CA LEU A 186 11.66 -9.52 -0.33
C LEU A 186 11.85 -8.04 -0.68
N LEU A 187 10.75 -7.26 -0.72
CA LEU A 187 10.83 -5.84 -1.04
C LEU A 187 11.64 -5.06 0.00
N LEU A 188 11.44 -5.37 1.28
CA LEU A 188 12.18 -4.78 2.39
C LEU A 188 13.67 -5.08 2.33
N ILE A 189 14.06 -6.35 2.13
CA ILE A 189 15.47 -6.76 2.23
C ILE A 189 16.25 -6.31 1.00
N ILE A 190 15.68 -6.46 -0.20
CA ILE A 190 16.37 -6.15 -1.45
C ILE A 190 16.40 -4.64 -1.71
N PHE A 191 15.26 -3.96 -1.52
CA PHE A 191 15.12 -2.54 -1.88
C PHE A 191 15.20 -1.58 -0.69
N ASN A 192 15.47 -2.10 0.51
CA ASN A 192 15.50 -1.34 1.76
C ASN A 192 14.18 -0.59 2.03
N ASP A 193 13.05 -1.17 1.59
CA ASP A 193 11.72 -0.59 1.75
C ASP A 193 11.09 -1.02 3.08
N TRP A 194 11.46 -0.29 4.13
CA TRP A 194 10.92 -0.50 5.46
C TRP A 194 9.48 0.00 5.62
N ALA A 195 8.95 0.86 4.72
CA ALA A 195 7.56 1.29 4.81
C ALA A 195 6.61 0.15 4.43
N ILE A 196 6.91 -0.61 3.37
CA ILE A 196 6.14 -1.82 3.01
C ILE A 196 6.18 -2.84 4.15
N GLY A 197 7.35 -3.07 4.73
CA GLY A 197 7.49 -4.02 5.83
C GLY A 197 6.73 -3.62 7.09
N LEU A 198 6.80 -2.35 7.53
CA LEU A 198 6.06 -1.88 8.71
C LEU A 198 4.55 -1.88 8.46
N SER A 199 4.10 -1.43 7.29
CA SER A 199 2.67 -1.39 6.96
C SER A 199 2.08 -2.79 6.83
N THR A 200 2.79 -3.74 6.20
CA THR A 200 2.33 -5.14 6.15
C THR A 200 2.39 -5.78 7.53
N SER A 201 3.46 -5.55 8.30
CA SER A 201 3.56 -6.03 9.69
C SER A 201 2.33 -5.63 10.51
N TYR A 202 1.92 -4.36 10.42
CA TYR A 202 0.75 -3.85 11.13
C TYR A 202 -0.55 -4.57 10.71
N LEU A 203 -0.78 -4.78 9.41
CA LEU A 203 -1.97 -5.49 8.92
C LEU A 203 -1.98 -6.96 9.37
N VAL A 204 -0.83 -7.63 9.33
CA VAL A 204 -0.71 -9.02 9.78
C VAL A 204 -0.86 -9.10 11.31
N PHE A 205 -0.41 -8.10 12.06
CA PHE A 205 -0.68 -7.97 13.49
C PHE A 205 -2.18 -7.79 13.76
N ALA A 206 -2.87 -6.98 12.95
CA ALA A 206 -4.32 -6.84 13.01
C ALA A 206 -5.03 -8.18 12.71
N LEU A 207 -4.54 -8.95 11.73
CA LEU A 207 -5.00 -10.31 11.45
C LEU A 207 -4.79 -11.22 12.68
N ALA A 208 -3.61 -11.20 13.29
CA ALA A 208 -3.28 -12.01 14.46
C ALA A 208 -4.28 -11.80 15.61
N PHE A 209 -4.61 -10.54 15.91
CA PHE A 209 -5.61 -10.20 16.93
C PHE A 209 -7.03 -10.63 16.55
N GLY A 210 -7.43 -10.46 15.28
CA GLY A 210 -8.74 -10.92 14.80
C GLY A 210 -8.91 -12.44 14.93
N GLN A 211 -7.88 -13.19 14.57
CA GLN A 211 -7.87 -14.65 14.67
C GLN A 211 -7.76 -15.14 16.12
N LEU A 212 -7.01 -14.44 16.97
CA LEU A 212 -6.91 -14.75 18.40
C LEU A 212 -8.26 -14.58 19.12
N ALA A 213 -9.03 -13.55 18.77
CA ALA A 213 -10.33 -13.29 19.37
C ALA A 213 -11.40 -14.30 18.95
N THR A 214 -11.36 -14.75 17.68
CA THR A 214 -12.36 -15.67 17.12
C THR A 214 -11.99 -17.15 17.35
N LYS A 215 -10.69 -17.48 17.50
CA LYS A 215 -10.13 -18.83 17.68
C LYS A 215 -10.62 -19.89 16.70
N VAL A 216 -11.19 -19.48 15.56
CA VAL A 216 -11.75 -20.41 14.57
C VAL A 216 -10.64 -21.19 13.88
N PHE A 217 -9.47 -20.59 13.68
CA PHE A 217 -8.34 -21.17 12.94
C PHE A 217 -7.09 -21.28 13.84
N ALA A 218 -6.79 -22.50 14.30
CA ALA A 218 -5.91 -22.76 15.44
C ALA A 218 -4.45 -22.28 15.29
N LEU A 219 -3.87 -22.30 14.07
CA LEU A 219 -2.47 -21.94 13.83
C LEU A 219 -2.29 -20.54 13.21
N GLN A 220 -3.36 -19.97 12.64
CA GLN A 220 -3.31 -18.77 11.83
C GLN A 220 -2.83 -17.55 12.61
N TRP A 221 -3.30 -17.39 13.85
CA TRP A 221 -2.88 -16.29 14.72
C TRP A 221 -1.39 -16.38 15.11
N ILE A 222 -0.85 -17.59 15.31
CA ILE A 222 0.56 -17.81 15.65
C ILE A 222 1.43 -17.39 14.47
N PHE A 223 1.12 -17.88 13.27
CA PHE A 223 1.85 -17.52 12.07
C PHE A 223 1.79 -16.01 11.82
N ALA A 224 0.63 -15.39 11.99
CA ALA A 224 0.48 -13.94 11.88
C ALA A 224 1.36 -13.17 12.88
N PHE A 225 1.40 -13.55 14.16
CA PHE A 225 2.29 -12.92 15.13
C PHE A 225 3.77 -13.07 14.77
N VAL A 226 4.17 -14.26 14.32
CA VAL A 226 5.56 -14.52 13.90
C VAL A 226 5.93 -13.65 12.71
N ILE A 227 5.09 -13.60 11.68
CA ILE A 227 5.31 -12.80 10.47
C ILE A 227 5.39 -11.31 10.80
N ALA A 228 4.44 -10.78 11.59
CA ALA A 228 4.45 -9.39 12.03
C ALA A 228 5.70 -9.06 12.86
N GLY A 229 6.11 -9.95 13.77
CA GLY A 229 7.33 -9.79 14.55
C GLY A 229 8.59 -9.72 13.67
N ILE A 230 8.74 -10.66 12.73
CA ILE A 230 9.89 -10.70 11.81
C ILE A 230 9.95 -9.44 10.96
N LEU A 231 8.84 -9.07 10.29
CA LEU A 231 8.78 -7.88 9.45
C LEU A 231 9.05 -6.59 10.23
N THR A 232 8.60 -6.50 11.47
CA THR A 232 8.90 -5.36 12.36
C THR A 232 10.39 -5.25 12.62
N VAL A 233 11.03 -6.34 13.05
CA VAL A 233 12.47 -6.35 13.36
C VAL A 233 13.30 -6.07 12.11
N TRP A 234 12.97 -6.70 10.97
CA TRP A 234 13.65 -6.46 9.71
C TRP A 234 13.46 -5.02 9.23
N SER A 235 12.28 -4.43 9.40
CA SER A 235 12.03 -3.04 9.01
C SER A 235 12.89 -2.07 9.79
N PHE A 236 12.96 -2.23 11.12
CA PHE A 236 13.81 -1.38 11.94
C PHE A 236 15.29 -1.58 11.63
N GLY A 237 15.74 -2.81 11.40
CA GLY A 237 17.11 -3.10 10.95
C GLY A 237 17.43 -2.42 9.62
N SER A 238 16.54 -2.54 8.63
CA SER A 238 16.65 -1.92 7.30
C SER A 238 16.66 -0.38 7.37
N MET A 239 15.85 0.21 8.26
CA MET A 239 15.84 1.65 8.51
C MET A 239 17.19 2.14 9.06
N ILE A 240 17.78 1.42 10.02
CA ILE A 240 19.09 1.75 10.59
C ILE A 240 20.20 1.58 9.55
N VAL A 241 20.28 0.42 8.89
CA VAL A 241 21.31 0.12 7.89
C VAL A 241 21.23 1.07 6.70
N GLY A 242 20.02 1.34 6.20
CA GLY A 242 19.79 2.31 5.13
C GLY A 242 20.20 3.73 5.52
N GLY A 243 19.90 4.15 6.75
CA GLY A 243 20.34 5.44 7.27
C GLY A 243 21.87 5.56 7.36
N VAL A 244 22.55 4.51 7.80
CA VAL A 244 24.03 4.47 7.86
C VAL A 244 24.65 4.56 6.46
N ARG A 245 24.15 3.79 5.49
CA ARG A 245 24.62 3.85 4.09
C ARG A 245 24.44 5.22 3.45
N GLN A 246 23.34 5.90 3.80
CA GLN A 246 23.10 7.25 3.31
C GLN A 246 24.09 8.24 3.92
N ALA A 247 24.40 8.12 5.22
CA ALA A 247 25.38 8.96 5.90
C ALA A 247 26.82 8.74 5.39
N SER A 248 27.15 7.53 4.93
CA SER A 248 28.46 7.22 4.33
C SER A 248 28.60 7.67 2.87
N GLY A 249 27.56 8.23 2.25
CA GLY A 249 27.59 8.65 0.85
C GLY A 249 27.47 7.51 -0.16
N GLU A 250 27.25 6.28 0.30
CA GLU A 250 27.01 5.09 -0.53
C GLU A 250 25.55 5.06 -1.01
N SER A 251 25.15 6.07 -1.77
CA SER A 251 23.84 6.11 -2.43
C SER A 251 24.02 5.85 -3.92
N ALA A 252 23.45 4.76 -4.43
CA ALA A 252 23.44 4.49 -5.86
C ALA A 252 22.85 5.70 -6.63
N PRO A 253 23.43 6.10 -7.77
CA PRO A 253 22.99 7.28 -8.50
C PRO A 253 21.53 7.11 -8.95
N LEU A 254 20.71 8.13 -8.64
CA LEU A 254 19.32 8.23 -9.06
C LEU A 254 19.23 8.72 -10.50
N LEU A 255 18.20 8.25 -11.21
CA LEU A 255 17.86 8.67 -12.57
C LEU A 255 17.39 10.13 -12.61
N VAL A 256 18.29 11.09 -12.44
CA VAL A 256 18.27 12.40 -13.11
C VAL A 256 19.70 12.96 -13.09
N VAL A 257 20.57 12.53 -14.01
CA VAL A 257 21.54 13.39 -14.73
C VAL A 257 22.04 12.57 -15.92
N GLU A 258 21.41 12.73 -17.08
CA GLU A 258 22.12 12.56 -18.35
C GLU A 258 21.67 13.62 -19.36
N GLU A 259 21.39 14.85 -18.88
CA GLU A 259 21.10 15.99 -19.77
C GLU A 259 22.09 17.17 -19.63
N GLU A 260 23.02 17.15 -18.67
CA GLU A 260 23.97 18.28 -18.48
C GLU A 260 25.47 17.93 -18.63
N ARG A 261 25.81 16.83 -19.32
CA ARG A 261 27.22 16.53 -19.67
C ARG A 261 27.53 16.49 -21.17
N VAL A 262 26.75 17.20 -21.99
CA VAL A 262 27.08 17.45 -23.41
C VAL A 262 27.18 18.95 -23.75
N GLY A 263 27.17 19.83 -22.74
CA GLY A 263 27.34 21.28 -22.93
C GLY A 263 28.40 21.86 -22.01
N GLY A 264 29.68 21.57 -22.26
CA GLY A 264 30.76 22.13 -21.44
C GLY A 264 32.15 21.85 -22.00
N ASN A 265 32.52 22.66 -22.99
CA ASN A 265 33.82 22.81 -23.67
C ASN A 265 34.31 21.68 -24.59
#